data_AF-A0AAD1QYW2-F1
#
_entry.id   AF-A0AAD1QYW2-F1
#
_cell.length_a   1.000
_cell.length_b   1.000
_cell.length_c   1.000
_cell.angle_alpha   90.00
_cell.angle_beta   90.00
_cell.angle_gamma   90.00
#
_symmetry.space_group_name_H-M   'P 1'
#
loop_
_entity.id
_entity.type
_entity.pdbx_description
1 polymer ?
#
loop_
_entity_poly.entity_id
_entity_poly.type
_entity_poly.pdbx_seq_one_letter_code
_entity_poly.pdbx_strand_id
1 'polypeptide(L)'
;MGQTTSLPDEPCEMWHSPQHLTNAPKGNIAMLATKQPIPRVRPASSIALVMELQASEGFNPYGQAVQHLSSCGWSKLDLFDQHNQVLSGHWTLPVRALPLRPGLSTGQLNTVPQVGKAELFLRVINARDAELPSLTEIDPRNASVYQYPPLMSNSPAAVIENLTHRLAFHPSTNAFHMSLSPYTDYVDPPPVEELPNQQKNSQ
;
A
#
# COMPACT_ATOMS: atom_id res chain seq x y z
N MET A 1 -5.40 15.37 5.97
CA MET A 1 -5.31 14.72 4.65
C MET A 1 -4.09 15.31 3.96
N GLY A 2 -3.15 14.49 3.52
CA GLY A 2 -1.98 14.97 2.76
C GLY A 2 -2.40 15.48 1.38
N GLN A 3 -1.50 16.19 0.71
CA GLN A 3 -1.71 16.62 -0.68
C GLN A 3 -1.89 15.38 -1.57
N THR A 4 -2.97 15.34 -2.35
CA THR A 4 -3.22 14.28 -3.32
C THR A 4 -2.36 14.50 -4.55
N THR A 5 -1.70 13.45 -5.03
CA THR A 5 -1.01 13.48 -6.32
C THR A 5 -1.87 12.77 -7.34
N SER A 6 -2.33 13.50 -8.36
CA SER A 6 -3.03 12.89 -9.48
C SER A 6 -2.07 12.03 -10.29
N LEU A 7 -2.52 10.83 -10.66
CA LEU A 7 -1.85 10.04 -11.68
C LEU A 7 -1.99 10.76 -13.03
N PRO A 8 -1.01 10.66 -13.94
CA PRO A 8 -1.16 11.18 -15.30
C PRO A 8 -2.32 10.46 -16.01
N ASP A 9 -3.02 11.20 -16.87
CA ASP A 9 -4.03 10.63 -17.76
C ASP A 9 -3.33 9.73 -18.77
N GLU A 10 -3.41 8.41 -18.56
CA GLU A 10 -2.84 7.40 -19.44
C GLU A 10 -3.97 6.57 -20.09
N PRO A 11 -3.91 6.34 -21.41
CA PRO A 11 -4.86 5.46 -22.07
C PRO A 11 -4.67 4.03 -21.55
N CYS A 12 -5.69 3.50 -20.89
CA CYS A 12 -5.70 2.09 -20.50
C CYS A 12 -5.80 1.21 -21.73
N GLU A 13 -4.83 0.32 -21.92
CA GLU A 13 -4.95 -0.73 -22.92
C GLU A 13 -5.82 -1.86 -22.36
N MET A 14 -6.81 -2.29 -23.15
CA MET A 14 -7.55 -3.51 -22.84
C MET A 14 -6.63 -4.70 -23.08
N TRP A 15 -6.34 -5.47 -22.04
CA TRP A 15 -5.50 -6.64 -22.21
C TRP A 15 -6.26 -7.73 -22.96
N HIS A 16 -5.80 -8.08 -24.16
CA HIS A 16 -6.32 -9.18 -24.95
C HIS A 16 -5.44 -10.41 -24.76
N SER A 17 -5.99 -11.47 -24.14
CA SER A 17 -5.27 -12.74 -24.04
C SER A 17 -4.99 -13.30 -25.44
N PRO A 18 -3.75 -13.70 -25.76
CA PRO A 18 -3.51 -14.59 -26.89
C PRO A 18 -4.34 -15.86 -26.71
N GLN A 19 -5.01 -16.34 -27.76
CA GLN A 19 -6.00 -17.42 -27.70
C GLN A 19 -5.45 -18.81 -27.30
N HIS A 20 -4.19 -18.91 -26.88
CA HIS A 20 -3.46 -20.18 -26.72
C HIS A 20 -2.71 -20.34 -25.40
N LEU A 21 -3.11 -19.66 -24.32
CA LEU A 21 -2.44 -19.76 -23.01
C LEU A 21 -3.40 -20.17 -21.89
N THR A 22 -3.09 -21.31 -21.27
CA THR A 22 -3.85 -21.94 -20.18
C THR A 22 -3.84 -21.16 -18.85
N ASN A 23 -2.99 -20.14 -18.74
CA ASN A 23 -2.79 -19.33 -17.53
C ASN A 23 -3.30 -17.88 -17.66
N ALA A 24 -4.10 -17.58 -18.67
CA ALA A 24 -4.63 -16.24 -18.85
C ALA A 24 -5.63 -15.87 -17.73
N PRO A 25 -5.49 -14.71 -17.08
CA PRO A 25 -6.46 -14.24 -16.11
C PRO A 25 -7.84 -14.05 -16.78
N LYS A 26 -8.88 -14.66 -16.19
CA LYS A 26 -10.25 -14.63 -16.73
C LYS A 26 -10.96 -13.35 -16.30
N GLY A 27 -11.26 -12.47 -17.24
CA GLY A 27 -12.06 -11.26 -16.98
C GLY A 27 -11.67 -10.08 -17.88
N ASN A 28 -12.36 -8.96 -17.71
CA ASN A 28 -11.98 -7.69 -18.33
C ASN A 28 -10.83 -7.09 -17.54
N ILE A 29 -9.68 -6.91 -18.17
CA ILE A 29 -8.48 -6.35 -17.54
C ILE A 29 -8.12 -5.08 -18.30
N ALA A 30 -8.05 -3.98 -17.55
CA ALA A 30 -7.48 -2.73 -18.02
C ALA A 30 -6.09 -2.60 -17.38
N MET A 31 -5.08 -2.40 -18.21
CA MET A 31 -3.73 -2.17 -17.73
C MET A 31 -3.47 -0.68 -17.61
N LEU A 32 -3.09 -0.24 -16.41
CA LEU A 32 -2.59 1.11 -16.15
C LEU A 32 -1.07 1.04 -15.99
N ALA A 33 -0.34 1.30 -17.06
CA ALA A 33 1.12 1.20 -17.10
C ALA A 33 1.82 2.47 -16.58
N THR A 34 1.37 3.01 -15.44
CA THR A 34 1.90 4.26 -14.89
C THR A 34 2.80 4.01 -13.67
N LYS A 35 3.91 4.76 -13.59
CA LYS A 35 4.81 4.79 -12.43
C LYS A 35 4.66 6.14 -11.74
N GLN A 36 4.12 6.14 -10.53
CA GLN A 36 3.96 7.35 -9.73
C GLN A 36 5.05 7.46 -8.67
N PRO A 37 6.01 8.39 -8.79
CA PRO A 37 6.93 8.69 -7.70
C PRO A 37 6.15 9.36 -6.55
N ILE A 38 6.35 8.86 -5.33
CA ILE A 38 5.78 9.44 -4.11
C ILE A 38 6.85 10.35 -3.48
N PRO A 39 6.50 11.60 -3.08
CA PRO A 39 7.43 12.47 -2.36
C PRO A 39 8.00 11.78 -1.12
N ARG A 40 9.23 12.15 -0.74
CA ARG A 40 9.83 11.63 0.50
C ARG A 40 8.99 12.06 1.69
N VAL A 41 8.52 11.08 2.46
CA VAL A 41 7.73 11.29 3.68
C VAL A 41 8.44 10.65 4.87
N ARG A 42 8.17 11.14 6.08
CA ARG A 42 8.58 10.44 7.29
C ARG A 42 7.78 9.14 7.39
N PRO A 43 8.44 7.97 7.53
CA PRO A 43 7.76 6.71 7.70
C PRO A 43 6.78 6.72 8.88
N ALA A 44 5.54 6.31 8.63
CA ALA A 44 4.51 6.21 9.66
C ALA A 44 3.40 5.24 9.24
N SER A 45 2.94 4.40 10.17
CA SER A 45 1.84 3.44 9.96
C SER A 45 0.48 4.09 9.64
N SER A 46 0.34 5.41 9.86
CA SER A 46 -0.84 6.17 9.47
C SER A 46 -0.87 6.55 7.98
N ILE A 47 0.21 6.30 7.23
CA ILE A 47 0.30 6.62 5.81
C ILE A 47 -0.19 5.41 5.00
N ALA A 48 -1.19 5.64 4.16
CA ALA A 48 -1.77 4.64 3.29
C ALA A 48 -1.99 5.19 1.88
N LEU A 49 -1.89 4.31 0.90
CA LEU A 49 -2.40 4.53 -0.45
C LEU A 49 -3.91 4.29 -0.45
N VAL A 50 -4.66 5.25 -0.96
CA VAL A 50 -6.10 5.12 -1.20
C VAL A 50 -6.33 5.33 -2.68
N MET A 51 -7.00 4.36 -3.31
CA MET A 51 -7.41 4.42 -4.71
C MET A 51 -8.93 4.51 -4.77
N GLU A 52 -9.44 5.40 -5.61
CA GLU A 52 -10.86 5.52 -5.92
C GLU A 52 -11.08 5.15 -7.37
N LEU A 53 -11.99 4.21 -7.61
CA LEU A 53 -12.38 3.79 -8.95
C LEU A 53 -13.60 4.61 -9.37
N GLN A 54 -13.45 5.31 -10.49
CA GLN A 54 -14.53 6.05 -11.13
C GLN A 54 -14.81 5.47 -12.50
N ALA A 55 -16.08 5.41 -12.86
CA ALA A 55 -16.53 4.93 -14.15
C ALA A 55 -17.67 5.82 -14.69
N SER A 56 -17.76 5.93 -16.01
CA SER A 56 -18.94 6.49 -16.64
C SER A 56 -20.10 5.51 -16.51
N GLU A 57 -21.33 6.02 -16.39
CA GLU A 57 -22.55 5.22 -16.33
C GLU A 57 -22.91 4.55 -17.68
N GLY A 58 -21.98 4.50 -18.63
CA GLY A 58 -22.18 3.94 -19.97
C GLY A 58 -22.82 4.95 -20.92
N PHE A 59 -23.91 4.56 -21.59
CA PHE A 59 -24.60 5.39 -22.58
C PHE A 59 -25.94 5.86 -22.02
N ASN A 60 -26.29 7.12 -22.28
CA ASN A 60 -27.61 7.63 -21.96
C ASN A 60 -28.69 6.98 -22.87
N PRO A 61 -30.00 7.15 -22.58
CA PRO A 61 -31.08 6.59 -23.41
C PRO A 61 -31.07 7.03 -24.88
N TYR A 62 -30.31 8.09 -25.22
CA TYR A 62 -30.12 8.60 -26.57
C TYR A 62 -28.87 8.02 -27.26
N GLY A 63 -28.22 7.03 -26.65
CA GLY A 63 -27.04 6.36 -27.21
C GLY A 63 -25.75 7.19 -27.13
N GLN A 64 -25.72 8.29 -26.37
CA GLN A 64 -24.52 9.10 -26.17
C GLN A 64 -23.77 8.65 -24.93
N ALA A 65 -22.45 8.55 -25.03
CA ALA A 65 -21.61 8.21 -23.89
C ALA A 65 -21.77 9.27 -22.79
N VAL A 66 -22.14 8.83 -21.58
CA VAL A 66 -22.17 9.69 -20.40
C VAL A 66 -20.73 10.03 -20.05
N GLN A 67 -20.36 11.31 -20.17
CA GLN A 67 -18.99 11.77 -19.86
C GLN A 67 -18.77 12.00 -18.36
N HIS A 68 -19.83 12.02 -17.57
CA HIS A 68 -19.72 12.18 -16.12
C HIS A 68 -19.17 10.89 -15.49
N LEU A 69 -18.01 11.01 -14.85
CA LEU A 69 -17.43 9.94 -14.06
C LEU A 69 -18.07 9.93 -12.67
N SER A 70 -18.52 8.77 -12.24
CA SER A 70 -19.05 8.55 -10.89
C SER A 70 -18.18 7.54 -10.16
N SER A 71 -17.96 7.80 -8.87
CA SER A 71 -17.25 6.87 -8.01
C SER A 71 -18.06 5.60 -7.84
N CYS A 72 -17.45 4.45 -8.11
CA CYS A 72 -18.12 3.15 -8.03
C CYS A 72 -17.44 2.19 -7.05
N GLY A 73 -16.22 2.49 -6.61
CA GLY A 73 -15.53 1.71 -5.58
C GLY A 73 -14.21 2.33 -5.14
N TRP A 74 -13.55 1.70 -4.18
CA TRP A 74 -12.28 2.18 -3.64
C TRP A 74 -11.45 1.05 -3.02
N SER A 75 -10.14 1.25 -2.91
CA SER A 75 -9.22 0.33 -2.25
C SER A 75 -8.26 1.09 -1.35
N LYS A 76 -7.70 0.42 -0.33
CA LYS A 76 -6.70 0.99 0.57
C LYS A 76 -5.57 -0.02 0.79
N LEU A 77 -4.34 0.49 0.88
CA LEU A 77 -3.14 -0.23 1.29
C LEU A 77 -2.33 0.64 2.25
N ASP A 78 -2.09 0.15 3.46
CA ASP A 78 -1.13 0.78 4.37
C ASP A 78 0.28 0.68 3.74
N LEU A 79 1.06 1.76 3.74
CA LEU A 79 2.37 1.78 3.05
C LEU A 79 3.53 1.41 3.97
N PHE A 80 3.35 1.51 5.28
CA PHE A 80 4.35 1.22 6.28
C PHE A 80 3.84 0.19 7.28
N ASP A 81 4.71 -0.70 7.73
CA ASP A 81 4.42 -1.64 8.81
C ASP A 81 4.52 -0.98 10.20
N GLN A 82 4.28 -1.78 11.24
CA GLN A 82 4.40 -1.34 12.64
C GLN A 82 5.82 -0.91 13.06
N HIS A 83 6.85 -1.31 12.30
CA HIS A 83 8.25 -0.92 12.50
C HIS A 83 8.65 0.26 11.61
N ASN A 84 7.68 0.93 10.98
CA ASN A 84 7.86 2.02 10.04
C ASN A 84 8.73 1.65 8.82
N GLN A 85 8.68 0.40 8.38
CA GLN A 85 9.31 -0.09 7.15
C GLN A 85 8.32 -0.06 5.99
N VAL A 86 8.79 0.29 4.79
CA VAL A 86 7.96 0.32 3.58
C VAL A 86 7.51 -1.10 3.23
N LEU A 87 6.21 -1.30 3.03
CA LEU A 87 5.63 -2.54 2.55
C LEU A 87 5.81 -2.68 1.03
N SER A 88 7.07 -2.86 0.62
CA SER A 88 7.42 -3.11 -0.79
C SER A 88 6.95 -4.50 -1.22
N GLY A 89 6.45 -4.64 -2.44
CA GLY A 89 5.94 -5.91 -2.94
C GLY A 89 4.96 -5.78 -4.10
N HIS A 90 4.37 -6.91 -4.48
CA HIS A 90 3.31 -7.04 -5.47
C HIS A 90 2.00 -7.32 -4.74
N TRP A 91 1.05 -6.39 -4.81
CA TRP A 91 -0.15 -6.40 -3.99
C TRP A 91 -1.42 -6.51 -4.84
N THR A 92 -2.31 -7.41 -4.44
CA THR A 92 -3.68 -7.49 -4.95
C THR A 92 -4.64 -6.88 -3.92
N LEU A 93 -5.40 -5.87 -4.33
CA LEU A 93 -6.37 -5.18 -3.47
C LEU A 93 -7.79 -5.33 -4.02
N PRO A 94 -8.74 -5.92 -3.28
CA PRO A 94 -10.14 -5.92 -3.65
C PRO A 94 -10.72 -4.50 -3.69
N VAL A 95 -11.46 -4.16 -4.74
CA VAL A 95 -12.20 -2.89 -4.82
C VAL A 95 -13.46 -2.99 -3.97
N ARG A 96 -13.54 -2.18 -2.93
CA ARG A 96 -14.62 -2.15 -1.95
C ARG A 96 -15.72 -1.17 -2.33
N ALA A 97 -16.93 -1.49 -1.92
CA ALA A 97 -18.10 -0.66 -2.14
C ALA A 97 -18.01 0.66 -1.36
N LEU A 98 -18.66 1.69 -1.89
CA LEU A 98 -18.83 2.98 -1.24
C LEU A 98 -19.69 2.86 0.03
N PRO A 99 -19.57 3.81 0.99
CA PRO A 99 -18.78 5.05 0.96
C PRO A 99 -17.28 4.84 1.27
N LEU A 100 -16.44 5.73 0.75
CA LEU A 100 -15.00 5.76 1.02
C LEU A 100 -14.71 6.05 2.51
N ARG A 101 -13.96 5.16 3.17
CA ARG A 101 -13.64 5.25 4.62
C ARG A 101 -12.15 5.00 4.91
N PRO A 102 -11.25 5.97 4.65
CA PRO A 102 -9.79 5.78 4.77
C PRO A 102 -9.30 5.44 6.19
N GLY A 103 -10.09 5.78 7.22
CA GLY A 103 -9.77 5.48 8.62
C GLY A 103 -9.89 4.01 9.02
N LEU A 104 -10.45 3.15 8.16
CA LEU A 104 -10.54 1.71 8.45
C LEU A 104 -9.16 1.06 8.42
N SER A 105 -8.89 0.15 9.35
CA SER A 105 -7.73 -0.74 9.26
C SER A 105 -7.89 -1.74 8.11
N THR A 106 -6.79 -2.34 7.66
CA THR A 106 -6.83 -3.40 6.64
C THR A 106 -7.77 -4.55 7.02
N GLY A 107 -7.80 -4.95 8.31
CA GLY A 107 -8.75 -5.97 8.80
C GLY A 107 -10.21 -5.52 8.75
N GLN A 108 -10.50 -4.27 9.13
CA GLN A 108 -11.86 -3.72 9.07
C GLN A 108 -12.33 -3.52 7.63
N LEU A 109 -11.43 -3.16 6.71
CA LEU A 109 -11.73 -3.01 5.29
C LEU A 109 -12.29 -4.30 4.67
N ASN A 110 -11.85 -5.46 5.17
CA ASN A 110 -12.35 -6.76 4.70
C ASN A 110 -13.83 -7.01 5.02
N THR A 111 -14.42 -6.25 5.96
CA THR A 111 -15.87 -6.30 6.23
C THR A 111 -16.69 -5.52 5.21
N VAL A 112 -16.07 -4.64 4.43
CA VAL A 112 -16.76 -3.89 3.37
C VAL A 112 -16.98 -4.80 2.16
N PRO A 113 -18.19 -4.86 1.59
CA PRO A 113 -18.44 -5.67 0.40
C PRO A 113 -17.52 -5.30 -0.77
N GLN A 114 -17.08 -6.29 -1.55
CA GLN A 114 -16.35 -6.07 -2.78
C GLN A 114 -17.32 -5.70 -3.92
N VAL A 115 -16.92 -4.80 -4.80
CA VAL A 115 -17.65 -4.43 -6.01
C VAL A 115 -17.45 -5.52 -7.06
N GLY A 116 -18.41 -6.44 -7.13
CA GLY A 116 -18.31 -7.61 -8.00
C GLY A 116 -17.06 -8.43 -7.68
N LYS A 117 -16.16 -8.55 -8.66
CA LYS A 117 -14.85 -9.21 -8.52
C LYS A 117 -13.70 -8.27 -8.90
N ALA A 118 -13.92 -6.95 -8.81
CA ALA A 118 -12.91 -5.97 -9.20
C ALA A 118 -11.74 -6.00 -8.22
N GLU A 119 -10.52 -6.08 -8.77
CA GLU A 119 -9.26 -6.14 -8.03
C GLU A 119 -8.25 -5.18 -8.67
N LEU A 120 -7.46 -4.53 -7.83
CA LEU A 120 -6.33 -3.70 -8.23
C LEU A 120 -5.04 -4.48 -8.00
N PHE A 121 -4.25 -4.63 -9.05
CA PHE A 121 -2.90 -5.18 -8.99
C PHE A 121 -1.93 -4.01 -9.01
N LEU A 122 -1.11 -3.86 -7.97
CA LEU A 122 -0.17 -2.76 -7.87
C LEU A 122 1.15 -3.22 -7.27
N ARG A 123 2.19 -2.44 -7.54
CA ARG A 123 3.53 -2.70 -7.05
C ARG A 123 4.02 -1.51 -6.24
N VAL A 124 4.47 -1.79 -5.02
CA VAL A 124 5.13 -0.79 -4.16
C VAL A 124 6.61 -1.10 -4.14
N ILE A 125 7.43 -0.08 -4.37
CA ILE A 125 8.89 -0.19 -4.38
C ILE A 125 9.45 0.90 -3.49
N ASN A 126 10.35 0.55 -2.59
CA ASN A 126 11.14 1.53 -1.86
C ASN A 126 12.02 2.31 -2.83
N ALA A 127 12.03 3.64 -2.72
CA ALA A 127 12.84 4.50 -3.58
C ALA A 127 14.35 4.15 -3.55
N ARG A 128 14.85 3.61 -2.43
CA ARG A 128 16.25 3.15 -2.32
C ARG A 128 16.57 1.96 -3.23
N ASP A 129 15.57 1.13 -3.50
CA ASP A 129 15.72 -0.13 -4.22
C ASP A 129 15.08 -0.04 -5.62
N ALA A 130 14.81 1.17 -6.12
CA ALA A 130 13.95 1.36 -7.29
C ALA A 130 14.59 0.97 -8.63
N GLU A 131 15.92 0.95 -8.74
CA GLU A 131 16.62 0.88 -10.04
C GLU A 131 16.25 -0.36 -10.87
N LEU A 132 16.57 -1.56 -10.39
CA LEU A 132 16.30 -2.80 -11.13
C LEU A 132 14.82 -3.21 -11.08
N PRO A 133 14.15 -3.16 -9.91
CA PRO A 133 12.74 -3.49 -9.82
C PRO A 133 11.91 -2.59 -10.74
N SER A 134 12.04 -1.27 -10.71
CA SER A 134 11.09 -0.39 -11.41
C SER A 134 11.08 -0.52 -12.95
N LEU A 135 12.06 -1.21 -13.54
CA LEU A 135 12.13 -1.51 -14.96
C LEU A 135 11.28 -2.72 -15.37
N THR A 136 10.81 -3.53 -14.42
CA THR A 136 9.92 -4.66 -14.73
C THR A 136 8.58 -4.16 -15.22
N GLU A 137 8.21 -4.56 -16.44
CA GLU A 137 6.93 -4.25 -17.06
C GLU A 137 5.76 -4.86 -16.26
N ILE A 138 4.63 -4.15 -16.24
CA ILE A 138 3.39 -4.66 -15.67
C ILE A 138 2.79 -5.63 -16.68
N ASP A 139 2.79 -6.92 -16.36
CA ASP A 139 2.22 -7.97 -17.22
C ASP A 139 1.11 -8.72 -16.45
N PRO A 140 -0.14 -8.70 -16.93
CA PRO A 140 -1.24 -9.46 -16.32
C PRO A 140 -0.99 -10.96 -16.21
N ARG A 141 -0.11 -11.55 -17.04
CA ARG A 141 0.28 -12.96 -16.94
C ARG A 141 1.03 -13.28 -15.65
N ASN A 142 1.63 -12.28 -15.02
CA ASN A 142 2.31 -12.40 -13.75
C ASN A 142 1.37 -12.22 -12.55
N ALA A 143 0.04 -12.21 -12.73
CA ALA A 143 -0.92 -12.04 -11.63
C ALA A 143 -0.68 -12.99 -10.43
N SER A 144 -0.08 -14.17 -10.65
CA SER A 144 0.28 -15.12 -9.59
C SER A 144 1.35 -14.63 -8.61
N VAL A 145 2.15 -13.61 -8.97
CA VAL A 145 3.16 -13.04 -8.06
C VAL A 145 2.55 -12.02 -7.10
N TYR A 146 1.33 -11.56 -7.38
CA TYR A 146 0.62 -10.58 -6.57
C TYR A 146 -0.14 -11.29 -5.46
N GLN A 147 -0.03 -10.74 -4.26
CA GLN A 147 -0.59 -11.34 -3.06
C GLN A 147 -1.40 -10.32 -2.26
N TYR A 148 -2.28 -10.81 -1.40
CA TYR A 148 -2.98 -9.92 -0.48
C TYR A 148 -2.02 -9.33 0.55
N PRO A 149 -2.19 -8.04 0.93
CA PRO A 149 -1.41 -7.44 2.00
C PRO A 149 -1.58 -8.21 3.31
N PRO A 150 -0.52 -8.31 4.13
CA PRO A 150 -0.61 -8.95 5.43
C PRO A 150 -1.65 -8.23 6.30
N LEU A 151 -2.45 -8.99 7.03
CA LEU A 151 -3.28 -8.43 8.08
C LEU A 151 -2.35 -7.91 9.16
N MET A 152 -2.24 -6.58 9.28
CA MET A 152 -1.57 -5.98 10.41
C MET A 152 -2.36 -6.36 11.66
N SER A 153 -1.78 -7.26 12.46
CA SER A 153 -2.28 -7.58 13.77
C SER A 153 -2.16 -6.31 14.60
N ASN A 154 -3.26 -5.57 14.71
CA ASN A 154 -3.45 -4.75 15.88
C ASN A 154 -3.57 -5.74 17.03
N SER A 155 -2.44 -6.14 17.63
CA SER A 155 -2.45 -6.97 18.83
C SER A 155 -3.37 -6.29 19.84
N PRO A 156 -4.56 -6.84 20.16
CA PRO A 156 -5.10 -6.56 21.46
C PRO A 156 -4.13 -7.28 22.40
N ALA A 157 -3.49 -6.53 23.31
CA ALA A 157 -2.70 -7.11 24.39
C ALA A 157 -3.40 -8.39 24.88
N ALA A 158 -2.69 -9.51 24.77
CA ALA A 158 -3.25 -10.85 24.97
C ALA A 158 -4.15 -10.86 26.21
N VAL A 159 -5.46 -10.91 26.01
CA VAL A 159 -6.39 -11.29 27.07
C VAL A 159 -6.21 -12.80 27.18
N ILE A 160 -5.27 -13.19 28.03
CA ILE A 160 -5.16 -14.54 28.53
C ILE A 160 -6.47 -14.79 29.28
N GLU A 161 -7.43 -15.45 28.63
CA GLU A 161 -8.56 -16.07 29.29
C GLU A 161 -8.06 -17.23 30.14
N ASN A 162 -7.49 -16.92 31.31
CA ASN A 162 -7.35 -17.89 32.39
C ASN A 162 -8.62 -17.83 33.23
N LEU A 163 -9.57 -18.66 32.84
CA LEU A 163 -10.75 -18.94 33.64
C LEU A 163 -10.34 -19.84 34.80
N THR A 164 -10.00 -19.27 35.96
CA THR A 164 -10.41 -19.84 37.26
C THR A 164 -10.14 -18.91 38.45
N HIS A 165 -11.22 -18.70 39.21
CA HIS A 165 -11.29 -18.35 40.65
C HIS A 165 -10.97 -16.92 41.14
N ARG A 166 -12.08 -16.23 41.46
CA ARG A 166 -12.26 -15.16 42.47
C ARG A 166 -11.21 -15.14 43.60
N LEU A 167 -10.72 -13.94 43.94
CA LEU A 167 -10.85 -13.32 45.28
C LEU A 167 -10.31 -11.87 45.31
N ALA A 168 -11.17 -10.96 45.80
CA ALA A 168 -10.93 -9.77 46.63
C ALA A 168 -9.83 -8.72 46.31
N PHE A 169 -10.30 -7.46 46.19
CA PHE A 169 -9.76 -6.14 46.65
C PHE A 169 -8.23 -5.90 46.69
N HIS A 170 -7.66 -4.79 46.18
CA HIS A 170 -7.68 -3.43 46.74
C HIS A 170 -7.20 -2.38 45.69
N PRO A 171 -7.48 -1.07 45.86
CA PRO A 171 -6.87 0.00 45.07
C PRO A 171 -5.53 0.42 45.68
N SER A 172 -4.47 0.54 44.88
CA SER A 172 -3.23 1.19 45.32
C SER A 172 -2.78 2.22 44.30
N THR A 173 -2.93 3.47 44.71
CA THR A 173 -2.22 4.65 44.22
C THR A 173 -0.72 4.37 44.22
N ASN A 174 -0.04 4.61 43.11
CA ASN A 174 1.37 5.03 43.13
C ASN A 174 1.71 5.74 41.82
N ALA A 175 1.89 7.06 41.97
CA ALA A 175 2.46 7.94 40.99
C ALA A 175 3.97 7.70 40.92
N PHE A 176 4.53 7.47 39.72
CA PHE A 176 5.95 7.76 39.48
C PHE A 176 6.18 8.26 38.05
N HIS A 177 6.50 9.55 37.99
CA HIS A 177 7.57 10.17 37.22
C HIS A 177 7.61 9.97 35.69
N MET A 178 7.22 11.01 34.95
CA MET A 178 7.73 11.26 33.61
C MET A 178 9.20 11.64 33.68
N SER A 179 10.08 10.84 33.06
CA SER A 179 11.41 11.28 32.67
C SER A 179 11.41 11.58 31.16
N LEU A 180 11.34 12.86 30.82
CA LEU A 180 11.77 13.36 29.51
C LEU A 180 13.30 13.27 29.45
N SER A 181 13.85 12.59 28.44
CA SER A 181 15.27 12.66 28.09
C SER A 181 15.42 13.48 26.80
N PRO A 182 16.43 14.37 26.71
CA PRO A 182 16.48 15.41 25.70
C PRO A 182 17.09 14.91 24.38
N TYR A 183 16.65 15.56 23.29
CA TYR A 183 17.36 15.82 22.04
C TYR A 183 18.66 15.03 21.79
N THR A 184 18.60 14.18 20.77
CA THR A 184 19.77 13.88 19.93
C THR A 184 19.35 14.00 18.47
N ASP A 185 19.83 15.04 17.80
CA ASP A 185 19.84 15.16 16.35
C ASP A 185 20.55 13.93 15.78
N TYR A 186 19.79 13.02 15.16
CA TYR A 186 20.35 11.91 14.41
C TYR A 186 20.71 12.43 13.02
N VAL A 187 21.98 12.81 12.85
CA VAL A 187 22.58 13.09 11.54
C VAL A 187 23.10 11.76 10.99
N ASP A 188 22.66 11.41 9.79
CA ASP A 188 23.09 10.23 9.04
C ASP A 188 24.61 10.34 8.74
N PRO A 189 25.44 9.32 9.02
CA PRO A 189 26.84 9.37 8.64
C PRO A 189 26.98 9.34 7.10
N PRO A 190 27.90 10.12 6.51
CA PRO A 190 28.09 10.12 5.07
C PRO A 190 28.67 8.78 4.59
N PRO A 191 28.42 8.40 3.33
CA PRO A 191 28.94 7.16 2.75
C PRO A 191 30.47 7.19 2.69
N VAL A 192 31.08 6.01 2.87
CA VAL A 192 32.53 5.81 2.83
C VAL A 192 33.05 6.12 1.43
N GLU A 193 33.80 7.21 1.28
CA GLU A 193 34.62 7.45 0.09
C GLU A 193 35.83 6.50 0.12
N GLU A 194 35.92 5.61 -0.87
CA GLU A 194 37.16 4.86 -1.14
C GLU A 194 38.25 5.86 -1.57
N LEU A 195 39.31 5.98 -0.76
CA LEU A 195 40.48 6.78 -1.07
C LEU A 195 41.25 6.20 -2.28
N PRO A 196 41.74 7.03 -3.21
CA PRO A 196 42.54 6.57 -4.32
C PRO A 196 43.94 6.13 -3.85
N ASN A 197 44.34 4.92 -4.25
CA ASN A 197 45.68 4.37 -4.06
C ASN A 197 46.76 5.32 -4.58
N GLN A 198 47.44 6.01 -3.65
CA GLN A 198 48.72 6.68 -3.89
C GLN A 198 49.80 5.62 -3.98
N GLN A 199 50.03 5.09 -5.18
CA GLN A 199 51.21 4.29 -5.46
C GLN A 199 52.37 5.24 -5.78
N LYS A 200 53.15 5.57 -4.74
CA LYS A 200 54.45 6.24 -4.87
C LYS A 200 55.50 5.39 -4.19
N ASN A 201 56.45 4.88 -4.97
CA ASN A 201 57.84 4.80 -4.53
C ASN A 201 58.75 4.86 -5.77
N SER A 202 59.52 5.94 -5.84
CA SER A 202 60.72 6.06 -6.65
C SER A 202 61.89 5.49 -5.86
N GLN A 203 62.69 4.64 -6.50
CA GLN A 203 64.15 4.77 -6.57
C GLN A 203 64.69 3.84 -7.66
#